data_AF-A0A6P0UIX8-F1
#
_entry.id   AF-A0A6P0UIX8-F1
#
_cell.length_a   1.000
_cell.length_b   1.000
_cell.length_c   1.000
_cell.angle_alpha   90.00
_cell.angle_beta   90.00
_cell.angle_gamma   90.00
#
_symmetry.space_group_name_H-M   'P 1'
#
loop_
_entity.id
_entity.type
_entity.pdbx_description
1 polymer ?
#
loop_
_entity_poly.entity_id
_entity_poly.type
_entity_poly.pdbx_seq_one_letter_code
_entity_poly.pdbx_strand_id
1 'polypeptide(L)'
;MDIQSIENTVSLIDKNEKLKRSVLNWEELTEQTKINDSEFLVWSKNDTIYKVSLASLSPRGTIKFIIYCHEGNPIKIVEMEHFNSADIVSQDSSKLEVTFKEEIFITGFREYYPGEIEYEYEVLTEGSRMITDMYCQVNELLHPLEVAYKGLKK
;
A
#
# COMPACT_ATOMS: atom_id res chain seq x y z
N MET A 1 14.16 -0.76 13.69
CA MET A 1 13.08 -0.02 14.36
C MET A 1 12.11 -1.04 14.92
N ASP A 2 11.67 -0.89 16.18
CA ASP A 2 10.65 -1.77 16.75
C ASP A 2 9.25 -1.42 16.22
N ILE A 3 8.31 -2.37 16.31
CA ILE A 3 6.93 -2.20 15.83
C ILE A 3 6.23 -1.00 16.48
N GLN A 4 6.44 -0.75 17.78
CA GLN A 4 5.78 0.35 18.48
C GLN A 4 6.24 1.72 17.95
N SER A 5 7.53 1.85 17.66
CA SER A 5 8.11 3.01 16.99
C SER A 5 7.58 3.21 15.56
N ILE A 6 7.39 2.12 14.80
CA ILE A 6 6.79 2.16 13.47
C ILE A 6 5.34 2.67 13.55
N GLU A 7 4.52 2.10 14.43
CA GLU A 7 3.12 2.51 14.62
C GLU A 7 2.98 3.96 15.04
N ASN A 8 3.84 4.43 15.96
CA ASN A 8 3.89 5.84 16.34
C ASN A 8 4.18 6.73 15.13
N THR A 9 5.13 6.33 14.29
CA THR A 9 5.51 7.07 13.07
C THR A 9 4.38 7.08 12.05
N VAL A 10 3.71 5.96 11.83
CA VAL A 10 2.52 5.82 10.97
C VAL A 10 1.41 6.77 11.44
N SER A 11 1.09 6.77 12.75
CA SER A 11 0.10 7.67 13.33
C SER A 11 0.47 9.15 13.13
N LEU A 12 1.76 9.50 13.22
CA LEU A 12 2.21 10.88 12.95
C LEU A 12 2.05 11.25 11.47
N ILE A 13 2.33 10.32 10.54
CA ILE A 13 2.13 10.53 9.10
C ILE A 13 0.65 10.76 8.80
N ASP A 14 -0.24 9.92 9.32
CA ASP A 14 -1.68 10.01 9.05
C ASP A 14 -2.32 11.29 9.60
N LYS A 15 -1.77 11.85 10.68
CA LYS A 15 -2.22 13.11 11.30
C LYS A 15 -1.53 14.35 10.70
N ASN A 16 -0.57 14.19 9.79
CA ASN A 16 0.22 15.31 9.28
C ASN A 16 -0.48 16.02 8.12
N GLU A 17 -1.22 17.07 8.45
CA GLU A 17 -1.92 17.94 7.49
C GLU A 17 -0.99 18.73 6.56
N LYS A 18 0.32 18.79 6.85
CA LYS A 18 1.31 19.51 6.02
C LYS A 18 1.81 18.70 4.83
N LEU A 19 1.43 17.42 4.72
CA LEU A 19 1.80 16.59 3.57
C LEU A 19 0.94 16.97 2.37
N LYS A 20 1.58 17.21 1.23
CA LYS A 20 0.89 17.42 -0.04
C LYS A 20 0.31 16.10 -0.50
N ARG A 21 -1.01 16.03 -0.68
CA ARG A 21 -1.70 14.90 -1.30
C ARG A 21 -1.76 15.11 -2.82
N SER A 22 -1.22 14.17 -3.57
CA SER A 22 -1.26 14.12 -5.04
C SER A 22 -1.98 12.88 -5.51
N VAL A 23 -2.72 13.00 -6.62
CA VAL A 23 -3.33 11.88 -7.34
C VAL A 23 -2.49 11.62 -8.58
N LEU A 24 -2.01 10.39 -8.76
CA LEU A 24 -1.21 9.99 -9.91
C LEU A 24 -2.00 9.02 -10.80
N ASN A 25 -1.74 9.05 -12.10
CA ASN A 25 -2.34 8.10 -13.03
C ASN A 25 -1.44 6.86 -13.17
N TRP A 26 -1.85 5.74 -12.55
CA TRP A 26 -1.12 4.47 -12.62
C TRP A 26 -0.94 3.95 -14.04
N GLU A 27 -1.99 4.04 -14.88
CA GLU A 27 -1.94 3.49 -16.24
C GLU A 27 -0.90 4.24 -17.07
N GLU A 28 -0.84 5.57 -16.94
CA GLU A 28 0.18 6.40 -17.60
C GLU A 28 1.60 6.12 -17.10
N LEU A 29 1.76 5.66 -15.86
CA LEU A 29 3.07 5.42 -15.25
C LEU A 29 3.59 3.99 -15.45
N THR A 30 2.71 3.04 -15.74
CA THR A 30 3.05 1.60 -15.79
C THR A 30 2.67 0.92 -17.11
N GLU A 31 1.86 1.56 -17.96
CA GLU A 31 1.25 0.96 -19.16
C GLU A 31 0.34 -0.25 -18.86
N GLN A 32 0.09 -0.53 -17.58
CA GLN A 32 -0.82 -1.58 -17.13
C GLN A 32 -2.22 -1.01 -16.97
N THR A 33 -3.21 -1.68 -17.56
CA THR A 33 -4.62 -1.30 -17.43
C THR A 33 -5.03 -1.41 -15.96
N LYS A 34 -5.54 -0.33 -15.40
CA LYS A 34 -6.22 -0.37 -14.11
C LYS A 34 -7.51 -1.14 -14.31
N ILE A 35 -7.78 -2.07 -13.40
CA ILE A 35 -9.13 -2.57 -13.26
C ILE A 35 -9.90 -1.49 -12.48
N ASN A 36 -10.67 -0.68 -13.21
CA ASN A 36 -11.68 0.34 -12.82
C ASN A 36 -11.36 1.31 -11.65
N ASP A 37 -11.63 2.61 -11.83
CA ASP A 37 -11.77 3.67 -10.80
C ASP A 37 -10.80 3.67 -9.61
N SER A 38 -9.57 3.24 -9.84
CA SER A 38 -8.57 3.08 -8.79
C SER A 38 -7.84 4.39 -8.53
N GLU A 39 -7.88 4.90 -7.29
CA GLU A 39 -7.12 6.09 -6.91
C GLU A 39 -5.70 5.68 -6.49
N PHE A 40 -4.68 6.27 -7.15
CA PHE A 40 -3.29 6.15 -6.74
C PHE A 40 -2.86 7.47 -6.08
N LEU A 41 -2.82 7.45 -4.76
CA LEU A 41 -2.63 8.63 -3.92
C LEU A 41 -1.24 8.62 -3.31
N VAL A 42 -0.57 9.76 -3.34
CA VAL A 42 0.77 9.95 -2.77
C VAL A 42 0.76 11.15 -1.84
N TRP A 43 1.27 10.98 -0.62
CA TRP A 43 1.52 12.05 0.32
C TRP A 43 3.03 12.30 0.39
N SER A 44 3.43 13.53 0.07
CA SER A 44 4.83 13.92 0.01
C SER A 44 5.10 15.31 0.61
N LYS A 45 6.35 15.56 0.95
CA LYS A 45 6.85 16.88 1.35
C LYS A 45 8.31 16.99 0.93
N ASN A 46 8.68 18.09 0.28
CA ASN A 46 10.04 18.32 -0.22
C ASN A 46 10.58 17.11 -1.01
N ASP A 47 9.78 16.61 -1.95
CA ASP A 47 10.07 15.45 -2.81
C ASP A 47 10.30 14.12 -2.07
N THR A 48 10.11 14.08 -0.76
CA THR A 48 10.14 12.87 0.07
C THR A 48 8.73 12.31 0.19
N ILE A 49 8.55 11.03 -0.16
CA ILE A 49 7.29 10.31 -0.01
C ILE A 49 7.17 9.81 1.43
N TYR A 50 5.98 9.97 2.02
CA TYR A 50 5.66 9.51 3.38
C TYR A 50 4.55 8.46 3.39
N LYS A 51 3.65 8.51 2.41
CA LYS A 51 2.58 7.54 2.29
C LYS A 51 2.19 7.37 0.83
N VAL A 52 1.92 6.14 0.44
CA VAL A 52 1.35 5.76 -0.84
C VAL A 52 0.09 4.94 -0.56
N SER A 53 -0.98 5.17 -1.30
CA SER A 53 -2.18 4.35 -1.25
C SER A 53 -2.60 4.02 -2.67
N LEU A 54 -2.80 2.75 -2.95
CA LEU A 54 -3.33 2.26 -4.22
C LEU A 54 -4.50 1.34 -3.89
N ALA A 55 -5.68 1.66 -4.41
CA ALA A 55 -6.78 0.70 -4.45
C ALA A 55 -6.84 0.11 -5.86
N SER A 56 -7.22 -1.15 -5.99
CA SER A 56 -7.53 -1.81 -7.26
C SER A 56 -8.91 -2.46 -7.11
N LEU A 57 -9.84 -2.11 -7.98
CA LEU A 57 -11.16 -2.72 -8.01
C LEU A 57 -11.08 -4.00 -8.83
N SER A 58 -11.75 -5.05 -8.40
CA SER A 58 -11.96 -6.26 -9.19
C SER A 58 -13.46 -6.55 -9.25
N PRO A 59 -13.96 -7.32 -10.23
CA PRO A 59 -15.35 -7.74 -10.27
C PRO A 59 -15.83 -8.47 -9.00
N ARG A 60 -14.90 -8.97 -8.17
CA ARG A 60 -15.18 -9.75 -6.96
C ARG A 60 -14.94 -8.97 -5.66
N GLY A 61 -14.35 -7.79 -5.70
CA GLY A 61 -13.96 -7.06 -4.50
C GLY A 61 -12.89 -6.00 -4.75
N THR A 62 -12.35 -5.40 -3.70
CA THR A 62 -11.33 -4.34 -3.78
C THR A 62 -10.08 -4.77 -3.02
N ILE A 63 -8.92 -4.68 -3.67
CA ILE A 63 -7.63 -4.81 -3.00
C ILE A 63 -7.08 -3.41 -2.73
N LYS A 64 -6.61 -3.15 -1.52
CA LYS A 64 -6.01 -1.87 -1.14
C LYS A 64 -4.62 -2.08 -0.55
N PHE A 65 -3.66 -1.37 -1.10
CA PHE A 65 -2.29 -1.29 -0.63
C PHE A 65 -2.04 0.08 -0.02
N ILE A 66 -1.41 0.11 1.14
CA ILE A 66 -0.91 1.33 1.77
C ILE A 66 0.54 1.10 2.16
N ILE A 67 1.44 1.97 1.73
CA ILE A 67 2.86 1.93 2.08
C ILE A 67 3.17 3.21 2.84
N TYR A 68 3.70 3.06 4.05
CA TYR A 68 4.19 4.17 4.88
C TYR A 68 5.71 4.21 4.82
N CYS A 69 6.25 5.42 4.73
CA CYS A 69 7.68 5.66 4.65
C CYS A 69 8.16 6.61 5.75
N HIS A 70 9.35 6.35 6.26
CA HIS A 70 10.09 7.25 7.14
C HIS A 70 11.41 7.62 6.47
N GLU A 71 11.66 8.92 6.32
CA GLU A 71 12.87 9.42 5.65
C GLU A 71 13.08 8.84 4.23
N GLY A 72 11.97 8.57 3.53
CA GLY A 72 11.98 7.99 2.18
C GLY A 72 12.17 6.47 2.13
N ASN A 73 12.30 5.79 3.27
CA ASN A 73 12.39 4.32 3.33
C ASN A 73 11.06 3.72 3.80
N PRO A 74 10.60 2.59 3.23
CA PRO A 74 9.37 1.96 3.65
C PRO A 74 9.51 1.40 5.08
N ILE A 75 8.48 1.60 5.90
CA ILE A 75 8.44 1.16 7.31
C ILE A 75 7.23 0.27 7.63
N LYS A 76 6.14 0.42 6.88
CA LYS A 76 4.95 -0.41 7.03
C LYS A 76 4.23 -0.56 5.69
N ILE A 77 3.81 -1.77 5.37
CA ILE A 77 2.95 -2.08 4.24
C ILE A 77 1.66 -2.66 4.81
N VAL A 78 0.52 -2.23 4.28
CA VAL A 78 -0.79 -2.78 4.61
C VAL A 78 -1.47 -3.20 3.32
N GLU A 79 -1.77 -4.48 3.22
CA GLU A 79 -2.64 -5.04 2.19
C GLU A 79 -3.99 -5.39 2.81
N MET A 80 -5.08 -5.02 2.13
CA MET A 80 -6.45 -5.35 2.56
C MET A 80 -7.26 -5.82 1.37
N GLU A 81 -7.98 -6.93 1.55
CA GLU A 81 -9.01 -7.40 0.60
C GLU A 81 -10.40 -7.15 1.18
N HIS A 82 -11.22 -6.44 0.41
CA HIS A 82 -12.63 -6.27 0.71
C HIS A 82 -13.48 -7.01 -0.31
N PHE A 83 -14.53 -7.68 0.13
CA PHE A 83 -15.40 -8.46 -0.77
C PHE A 83 -16.79 -7.83 -0.88
N ASN A 84 -17.37 -7.92 -2.09
CA ASN A 84 -18.78 -7.66 -2.31
C ASN A 84 -19.49 -9.01 -2.22
N SER A 85 -20.14 -9.32 -1.09
CA SER A 85 -20.91 -10.56 -0.95
C SER A 85 -22.10 -10.52 -1.91
N ALA A 86 -21.94 -11.08 -3.12
CA ALA A 86 -23.04 -11.23 -4.07
C ALA A 86 -24.17 -12.15 -3.56
N ASP A 87 -23.96 -12.86 -2.44
CA ASP A 87 -24.90 -13.79 -1.82
C ASP A 87 -25.73 -13.22 -0.65
N ILE A 88 -25.68 -11.90 -0.42
CA ILE A 88 -26.58 -11.25 0.55
C ILE A 88 -27.49 -10.27 -0.19
N VAL A 89 -28.68 -10.78 -0.56
CA VAL A 89 -29.79 -10.00 -1.13
C VAL A 89 -30.14 -8.90 -0.12
N SER A 90 -29.64 -7.68 -0.36
CA SER A 90 -29.82 -6.42 0.39
C SER A 90 -28.62 -5.95 1.22
N GLN A 91 -27.49 -5.61 0.59
CA GLN A 91 -26.52 -4.72 1.24
C GLN A 91 -26.10 -3.53 0.38
N ASP A 92 -26.18 -2.39 1.05
CA ASP A 92 -25.65 -1.08 0.73
C ASP A 92 -24.15 -1.18 0.36
N SER A 93 -23.80 -0.75 -0.85
CA SER A 93 -22.42 -0.77 -1.39
C SER A 93 -21.43 0.09 -0.60
N SER A 94 -21.88 0.81 0.44
CA SER A 94 -21.04 1.55 1.38
C SER A 94 -20.37 0.67 2.45
N LYS A 95 -20.71 -0.62 2.57
CA LYS A 95 -20.20 -1.54 3.62
C LYS A 95 -19.41 -2.71 3.04
N LEU A 96 -18.28 -2.40 2.43
CA LEU A 96 -17.27 -3.39 2.07
C LEU A 96 -16.66 -3.99 3.35
N GLU A 97 -16.87 -5.29 3.59
CA GLU A 97 -16.28 -6.00 4.74
C GLU A 97 -14.84 -6.40 4.43
N VAL A 98 -13.90 -6.16 5.37
CA VAL A 98 -12.50 -6.60 5.25
C VAL A 98 -12.45 -8.10 5.51
N THR A 99 -11.98 -8.86 4.52
CA THR A 99 -11.96 -10.32 4.56
C THR A 99 -10.56 -10.89 4.74
N PHE A 100 -9.56 -10.09 4.38
CA PHE A 100 -8.15 -10.34 4.61
C PHE A 100 -7.44 -9.02 4.89
N LYS A 101 -6.50 -9.04 5.82
CA LYS A 101 -5.58 -7.94 6.10
C LYS A 101 -4.20 -8.51 6.41
N GLU A 102 -3.18 -7.94 5.79
CA GLU A 102 -1.79 -8.24 6.07
C GLU A 102 -1.04 -6.94 6.36
N GLU A 103 -0.37 -6.90 7.50
CA GLU A 103 0.46 -5.78 7.92
C GLU A 103 1.90 -6.26 8.02
N ILE A 104 2.76 -5.65 7.21
CA ILE A 104 4.19 -5.97 7.13
C ILE A 104 4.94 -4.79 7.73
N PHE A 105 5.65 -5.05 8.83
CA PHE A 105 6.44 -4.07 9.56
C PHE A 105 7.90 -4.23 9.18
N ILE A 106 8.47 -3.24 8.50
CA ILE A 106 9.87 -3.27 8.09
C ILE A 106 10.71 -2.75 9.26
N THR A 107 11.37 -3.67 9.95
CA THR A 107 12.14 -3.39 11.16
C THR A 107 13.61 -3.11 10.86
N GLY A 108 14.09 -3.47 9.67
CA GLY A 108 15.44 -3.20 9.20
C GLY A 108 15.60 -3.49 7.72
N PHE A 109 16.78 -3.17 7.18
CA PHE A 109 17.18 -3.61 5.86
C PHE A 109 18.70 -3.71 5.77
N ARG A 110 19.16 -4.52 4.81
CA ARG A 110 20.58 -4.69 4.48
C ARG A 110 20.76 -4.52 2.98
N GLU A 111 21.78 -3.76 2.60
CA GLU A 111 22.23 -3.66 1.22
C GLU A 111 23.48 -4.53 1.04
N TYR A 112 23.40 -5.54 0.16
CA TYR A 112 24.53 -6.45 -0.11
C TYR A 112 25.40 -5.94 -1.26
N TYR A 113 24.75 -5.43 -2.29
CA TYR A 113 25.33 -4.82 -3.48
C TYR A 113 24.57 -3.54 -3.81
N PRO A 114 25.18 -2.58 -4.54
CA PRO A 114 24.49 -1.36 -4.95
C PRO A 114 23.14 -1.68 -5.63
N GLY A 115 22.04 -1.36 -4.94
CA GLY A 115 20.67 -1.61 -5.43
C GLY A 115 20.04 -2.96 -5.06
N GLU A 116 20.71 -3.84 -4.32
CA GLU A 116 20.13 -5.08 -3.80
C GLU A 116 19.84 -4.96 -2.30
N ILE A 117 18.56 -4.75 -1.96
CA ILE A 117 18.08 -4.54 -0.59
C ILE A 117 17.30 -5.77 -0.12
N GLU A 118 17.67 -6.31 1.03
CA GLU A 118 16.88 -7.29 1.78
C GLU A 118 16.25 -6.61 3.00
N TYR A 119 14.97 -6.85 3.23
CA TYR A 119 14.24 -6.30 4.35
C TYR A 119 14.18 -7.31 5.51
N GLU A 120 14.45 -6.83 6.72
CA GLU A 120 14.06 -7.51 7.95
C GLU A 120 12.64 -7.03 8.29
N TYR A 121 11.69 -7.96 8.45
CA TYR A 121 10.29 -7.60 8.67
C TYR A 121 9.55 -8.62 9.54
N GLU A 122 8.48 -8.13 10.16
CA GLU A 122 7.48 -8.93 10.88
C GLU A 122 6.13 -8.80 10.16
N VAL A 123 5.40 -9.92 10.05
CA VAL A 123 4.11 -9.98 9.35
C VAL A 123 3.01 -10.30 10.35
N LEU A 124 1.95 -9.50 10.36
CA LEU A 124 0.70 -9.78 11.06
C LEU A 124 -0.40 -9.99 10.03
N THR A 125 -1.06 -11.14 10.09
CA THR A 125 -2.10 -11.53 9.14
C THR A 125 -3.41 -11.79 9.86
N GLU A 126 -4.49 -11.21 9.35
CA GLU A 126 -5.85 -11.39 9.84
C GLU A 126 -6.77 -11.83 8.69
N GLY A 127 -7.68 -12.77 8.96
CA GLY A 127 -8.66 -13.24 7.98
C GLY A 127 -8.15 -14.36 7.07
N SER A 128 -8.75 -14.49 5.88
CA SER A 128 -8.40 -15.54 4.92
C SER A 128 -8.47 -14.98 3.51
N ARG A 129 -7.38 -15.12 2.73
CA ARG A 129 -7.34 -14.66 1.33
C ARG A 129 -8.43 -15.35 0.52
N MET A 130 -9.28 -14.55 -0.14
CA MET A 130 -10.32 -15.07 -1.03
C MET A 130 -9.95 -14.91 -2.50
N ILE A 131 -9.11 -13.93 -2.81
CA ILE A 131 -8.54 -13.75 -4.14
C ILE A 131 -7.11 -14.30 -4.11
N THR A 132 -6.85 -15.32 -4.92
CA THR A 132 -5.49 -15.73 -5.27
C THR A 132 -5.21 -15.11 -6.61
N ASP A 133 -4.43 -14.03 -6.62
CA ASP A 133 -3.49 -13.65 -7.70
C ASP A 133 -3.16 -12.16 -7.60
N MET A 134 -2.17 -11.84 -6.75
CA MET A 134 -0.98 -11.03 -7.05
C MET A 134 -0.25 -10.70 -5.74
N TYR A 135 1.08 -10.71 -5.82
CA TYR A 135 2.04 -10.24 -4.80
C TYR A 135 2.15 -11.07 -3.53
N CYS A 136 2.91 -12.17 -3.62
CA CYS A 136 3.24 -13.02 -2.47
C CYS A 136 4.55 -12.60 -1.79
N GLN A 137 5.32 -11.66 -2.38
CA GLN A 137 6.61 -11.23 -1.86
C GLN A 137 6.60 -9.73 -1.52
N VAL A 138 7.23 -9.37 -0.38
CA VAL A 138 7.34 -7.98 0.11
C VAL A 138 7.87 -7.02 -0.96
N ASN A 139 8.85 -7.44 -1.75
CA ASN A 139 9.44 -6.62 -2.79
C ASN A 139 8.43 -6.25 -3.89
N GLU A 140 7.51 -7.16 -4.21
CA GLU A 140 6.46 -6.88 -5.19
C GLU A 140 5.41 -5.91 -4.63
N LEU A 141 5.16 -5.97 -3.31
CA LEU A 141 4.29 -5.01 -2.60
C LEU A 141 4.88 -3.59 -2.56
N LEU A 142 6.17 -3.41 -2.83
CA LEU A 142 6.83 -2.09 -2.91
C LEU A 142 6.71 -1.44 -4.29
N HIS A 143 6.26 -2.17 -5.31
CA HIS A 143 6.12 -1.62 -6.67
C HIS A 143 5.30 -0.30 -6.72
N PRO A 144 4.21 -0.12 -5.96
CA PRO A 144 3.52 1.17 -5.91
C PRO A 144 4.40 2.34 -5.43
N LEU A 145 5.33 2.10 -4.50
CA LEU A 145 6.25 3.13 -4.04
C LEU A 145 7.25 3.52 -5.16
N GLU A 146 7.78 2.55 -5.89
CA GLU A 146 8.69 2.78 -7.02
C GLU A 146 8.03 3.60 -8.13
N VAL A 147 6.77 3.28 -8.45
CA VAL A 147 5.96 4.00 -9.44
C VAL A 147 5.68 5.43 -8.96
N ALA A 148 5.40 5.63 -7.67
CA ALA A 148 5.20 6.97 -7.10
C ALA A 148 6.45 7.84 -7.24
N TYR A 149 7.66 7.30 -7.01
CA TYR A 149 8.91 8.02 -7.23
C TYR A 149 9.13 8.43 -8.69
N LYS A 150 8.72 7.59 -9.66
CA LYS A 150 8.75 7.96 -11.09
C LYS A 150 7.78 9.10 -11.39
N GLY A 151 6.58 9.06 -10.80
CA GLY A 151 5.54 10.07 -11.02
C GLY A 151 5.86 11.45 -10.45
N LEU A 152 6.58 11.54 -9.32
CA LEU A 152 6.95 12.82 -8.71
C LEU A 152 8.17 13.50 -9.35
N LYS A 153 8.95 12.79 -10.18
CA LYS A 153 10.14 13.32 -10.86
C LYS A 153 9.86 13.91 -12.26
N LYS A 154 8.62 13.82 -12.75
CA LYS A 154 8.17 14.43 -14.01
C LYS A 154 7.64 15.83 -13.76
#